data_AF-A0A7Y4ZKV3-F1
#
_entry.id   AF-A0A7Y4ZKV3-F1
#
_cell.length_a   1.000
_cell.length_b   1.000
_cell.length_c   1.000
_cell.angle_alpha   90.00
_cell.angle_beta   90.00
_cell.angle_gamma   90.00
#
_symmetry.space_group_name_H-M   'P 1'
#
loop_
_entity.id
_entity.type
_entity.pdbx_description
1 polymer ?
#
loop_
_entity_poly.entity_id
_entity_poly.type
_entity_poly.pdbx_seq_one_letter_code
_entity_poly.pdbx_strand_id
1 'polypeptide(L)' 'MGFEYKIRFKVPAAFSHERLVRQLPDPAIPSSSWVEYEYRLEADGFYFLDNGKSAVASIAFRQLVDEALRHADQVEIEAL' A
#
# COMPACT_ATOMS: atom_id res chain seq x y z
N MET A 1 -6.23 -17.02 -0.85
CA MET A 1 -6.68 -16.02 0.14
C MET A 1 -5.53 -15.06 0.34
N GLY A 2 -5.76 -13.79 0.03
CA GLY A 2 -4.76 -12.74 0.22
C GLY A 2 -4.62 -12.39 1.71
N PHE A 3 -3.68 -11.50 1.99
CA PHE A 3 -3.49 -10.91 3.32
C PHE A 3 -3.90 -9.44 3.24
N GLU A 4 -4.84 -9.06 4.08
CA GLU A 4 -5.33 -7.70 4.15
C GLU A 4 -4.67 -6.97 5.31
N TYR A 5 -4.24 -5.75 5.06
CA TYR A 5 -3.57 -4.92 6.04
C TYR A 5 -4.15 -3.51 6.04
N LYS A 6 -4.25 -2.96 7.24
CA LYS A 6 -4.44 -1.53 7.45
C LYS A 6 -3.12 -0.92 7.91
N ILE A 7 -2.62 0.06 7.17
CA ILE A 7 -1.43 0.85 7.50
C ILE A 7 -1.92 2.22 7.99
N ARG A 8 -2.08 2.37 9.30
CA ARG A 8 -2.63 3.59 9.92
C ARG A 8 -1.57 4.65 10.13
N PHE A 9 -1.89 5.87 9.69
CA PHE A 9 -1.10 7.07 9.95
C PHE A 9 -1.97 8.32 9.80
N LYS A 10 -1.49 9.45 10.32
CA LYS A 10 -2.18 10.73 10.13
C LYS A 10 -1.98 11.20 8.69
N VAL A 11 -2.96 10.96 7.82
CA VAL A 11 -2.93 11.42 6.43
C VAL A 11 -2.98 12.95 6.38
N PRO A 12 -1.96 13.64 5.83
CA PRO A 12 -1.99 15.09 5.68
C PRO A 12 -3.08 15.54 4.71
N ALA A 13 -3.71 16.70 4.97
CA ALA A 13 -4.70 17.27 4.06
C ALA A 13 -4.15 17.55 2.65
N ALA A 14 -2.84 17.79 2.54
CA ALA A 14 -2.13 18.02 1.28
C ALA A 14 -1.46 16.75 0.71
N PHE A 15 -1.89 15.55 1.13
CA PHE A 15 -1.29 14.30 0.67
C PHE A 15 -1.44 14.14 -0.86
N SER A 16 -0.32 13.94 -1.56
CA SER A 16 -0.32 13.75 -3.01
C SER A 16 -0.32 12.26 -3.36
N HIS A 17 -1.50 11.76 -3.71
CA HIS A 17 -1.68 10.37 -4.15
C HIS A 17 -0.95 10.05 -5.46
N GLU A 18 -0.92 11.01 -6.40
CA GLU A 18 -0.26 10.82 -7.71
C GLU A 18 1.24 10.53 -7.59
N ARG A 19 1.92 11.17 -6.63
CA ARG A 19 3.35 10.93 -6.40
C ARG A 19 3.60 9.49 -5.95
N LEU A 20 2.75 8.98 -5.06
CA LEU A 20 2.84 7.62 -4.55
C LEU A 20 2.57 6.60 -5.66
N VAL A 21 1.52 6.80 -6.46
CA VAL A 21 1.17 5.91 -7.59
C VAL A 21 2.35 5.71 -8.54
N ARG A 22 3.12 6.77 -8.82
CA ARG A 22 4.30 6.70 -9.71
C ARG A 22 5.49 5.92 -9.13
N GLN A 23 5.53 5.72 -7.82
CA GLN A 23 6.61 5.02 -7.13
C GLN A 23 6.31 3.54 -6.89
N LEU A 24 5.03 3.19 -6.85
CA LEU A 24 4.57 1.83 -6.61
C LEU A 24 4.90 0.92 -7.81
N PRO A 25 5.34 -0.33 -7.56
CA PRO A 25 5.61 -1.27 -8.64
C PRO A 25 4.31 -1.65 -9.35
N ASP A 26 4.35 -1.93 -10.65
CA ASP A 26 3.16 -2.35 -11.39
C ASP A 26 2.59 -3.65 -10.80
N PRO A 27 1.33 -3.67 -10.32
CA PRO A 27 0.72 -4.88 -9.77
C PRO A 27 0.29 -5.88 -10.86
N ALA A 28 0.32 -5.50 -12.14
CA ALA A 28 -0.18 -6.35 -13.23
C ALA A 28 0.79 -7.48 -13.58
N ILE A 29 0.25 -8.69 -13.71
CA ILE A 29 1.00 -9.84 -14.20
C ILE A 29 0.79 -9.96 -15.72
N PRO A 30 1.88 -10.02 -16.51
CA PRO A 30 1.77 -10.24 -17.94
C PRO A 30 0.93 -11.49 -18.22
N SER A 31 -0.07 -11.35 -19.09
CA SER A 31 -0.95 -12.45 -19.52
C SER A 31 -1.90 -13.01 -18.45
N SER A 32 -2.16 -12.27 -17.37
CA SER A 32 -3.16 -12.61 -16.36
C SER A 32 -4.12 -11.44 -16.10
N SER A 33 -5.36 -11.73 -15.74
CA SER A 33 -6.31 -10.74 -15.19
C SER A 33 -6.14 -10.53 -13.69
N TRP A 34 -5.25 -11.30 -13.06
CA TRP A 34 -4.96 -11.23 -11.64
C TRP A 34 -3.84 -10.22 -11.37
N VAL A 35 -3.96 -9.48 -10.26
CA VAL A 35 -3.01 -8.48 -9.80
C VAL A 35 -2.32 -8.95 -8.52
N GLU A 36 -1.04 -8.66 -8.39
CA GLU A 36 -0.22 -9.12 -7.26
C GLU A 36 -0.62 -8.46 -5.94
N TYR A 37 -1.08 -7.21 -6.00
CA TYR A 37 -1.59 -6.48 -4.84
C TYR A 37 -2.60 -5.41 -5.27
N GLU A 38 -3.38 -4.94 -4.31
CA GLU A 38 -4.25 -3.77 -4.43
C GLU A 38 -4.04 -2.85 -3.23
N TYR A 39 -4.32 -1.55 -3.40
CA TYR A 39 -4.28 -0.61 -2.28
C TYR A 39 -5.29 0.50 -2.46
N ARG A 40 -5.67 1.13 -1.35
CA ARG A 40 -6.56 2.30 -1.34
C ARG A 40 -6.10 3.28 -0.26
N LEU A 41 -6.12 4.57 -0.60
CA LEU A 41 -6.00 5.62 0.40
C LEU A 41 -7.35 5.83 1.08
N GLU A 42 -7.36 5.77 2.41
CA GLU A 42 -8.51 6.00 3.28
C GLU A 42 -8.20 7.16 4.24
N ALA A 43 -9.20 7.62 5.00
CA ALA A 43 -9.08 8.81 5.85
C ALA A 43 -8.00 8.67 6.95
N ASP A 44 -7.78 7.45 7.43
CA ASP A 44 -6.89 7.08 8.53
C ASP A 44 -5.66 6.28 8.06
N GLY A 45 -5.40 6.21 6.75
CA GLY A 45 -4.18 5.61 6.21
C GLY A 45 -4.39 4.81 4.93
N PHE A 46 -3.55 3.80 4.70
CA PHE A 46 -3.67 2.92 3.53
C PHE A 46 -4.34 1.60 3.90
N TYR A 47 -5.29 1.17 3.07
CA TYR A 47 -5.68 -0.22 2.96
C TYR A 47 -4.77 -0.90 1.93
N PHE A 48 -4.29 -2.10 2.23
CA PHE A 48 -3.43 -2.89 1.35
C PHE A 48 -3.88 -4.35 1.33
N LEU A 49 -4.01 -4.91 0.14
CA LEU A 49 -4.34 -6.32 -0.10
C LEU A 49 -3.18 -6.98 -0.84
N ASP A 50 -2.51 -7.92 -0.18
CA ASP A 50 -1.52 -8.80 -0.81
C ASP A 50 -2.23 -10.04 -1.35
N ASN A 51 -2.39 -10.12 -2.67
CA ASN A 51 -3.15 -11.21 -3.26
C ASN A 51 -2.39 -12.54 -3.29
N GLY A 52 -1.05 -12.55 -3.34
CA GLY A 52 -0.29 -13.80 -3.52
C GLY A 52 1.12 -13.85 -2.98
N LYS A 53 1.44 -13.04 -1.97
CA LYS A 53 2.72 -13.04 -1.24
C LYS A 53 3.91 -12.87 -2.16
N SER A 54 3.74 -12.06 -3.19
CA SER A 54 4.78 -11.90 -4.18
C SER A 54 5.84 -10.91 -3.72
N ALA A 55 7.00 -10.94 -4.40
CA ALA A 55 8.04 -9.95 -4.17
C ALA A 55 7.54 -8.53 -4.50
N VAL A 56 6.70 -8.38 -5.52
CA VAL A 56 6.10 -7.11 -5.93
C VAL A 56 5.18 -6.57 -4.84
N ALA A 57 4.29 -7.40 -4.29
CA ALA A 57 3.43 -7.03 -3.17
C ALA A 57 4.26 -6.62 -1.93
N SER A 58 5.33 -7.36 -1.62
CA SER A 58 6.21 -7.04 -0.50
C SER A 58 6.92 -5.68 -0.66
N ILE A 59 7.34 -5.35 -1.89
CA ILE A 59 7.95 -4.06 -2.22
C ILE A 59 6.93 -2.93 -2.10
N ALA A 60 5.73 -3.12 -2.66
CA ALA A 60 4.64 -2.14 -2.58
C ALA A 60 4.25 -1.86 -1.12
N PHE A 61 4.10 -2.91 -0.30
CA PHE A 61 3.81 -2.78 1.13
C PHE A 61 4.87 -1.93 1.84
N ARG A 62 6.15 -2.24 1.63
CA ARG A 62 7.24 -1.45 2.23
C ARG A 62 7.19 0.01 1.81
N GLN A 63 6.95 0.29 0.52
CA GLN A 63 6.85 1.67 0.04
C GLN A 63 5.68 2.43 0.64
N LEU A 64 4.53 1.77 0.89
CA LEU A 64 3.41 2.39 1.59
C LEU A 64 3.75 2.72 3.05
N VAL A 65 4.44 1.82 3.75
CA VAL A 65 4.93 2.06 5.12
C VAL A 65 5.95 3.21 5.14
N ASP A 66 6.93 3.20 4.23
CA ASP A 66 7.94 4.25 4.11
C ASP A 66 7.29 5.61 3.79
N GLU A 67 6.28 5.64 2.93
CA GLU A 67 5.52 6.86 2.63
C GLU A 67 4.71 7.34 3.84
N ALA A 68 4.05 6.44 4.57
CA ALA A 68 3.33 6.78 5.79
C ALA A 68 4.28 7.39 6.85
N LEU A 69 5.47 6.83 7.02
CA LEU A 69 6.51 7.32 7.94
C LEU A 69 7.13 8.67 7.51
N ARG A 70 6.98 9.10 6.25
CA ARG A 70 7.38 10.46 5.84
C ARG A 70 6.44 11.54 6.36
N HIS A 71 5.21 11.18 6.73
CA HIS A 71 4.16 12.11 7.14
C HIS A 71 3.78 11.98 8.62
N ALA A 72 4.22 10.92 9.28
CA ALA A 72 3.98 10.66 10.69
C ALA A 72 5.19 10.00 11.36
N ASP A 73 5.43 10.34 12.62
CA ASP A 73 6.53 9.75 13.42
C ASP A 73 6.28 8.28 13.78
N GLN A 74 5.04 7.82 13.66
CA GLN A 74 4.61 6.47 13.95
C GLN A 74 3.57 5.99 12.94
N VAL A 75 3.65 4.71 12.59
CA VAL A 75 2.69 3.98 11.78
C VAL A 75 2.27 2.72 12.53
N GLU A 76 0.98 2.39 12.47
CA GLU A 76 0.43 1.14 13.02
C GLU A 76 -0.01 0.22 11.87
N ILE A 77 0.26 -1.08 12.00
CA ILE A 77 -0.08 -2.08 10.99
C ILE A 77 -1.00 -3.12 11.64
N GLU A 78 -2.19 -3.28 11.08
CA GLU A 78 -3.19 -4.27 11.53
C GLU A 78 -3.48 -5.25 10.40
N ALA A 79 -3.57 -6.54 10.72
CA ALA A 79 -4.12 -7.54 9.81
C ALA A 79 -5.65 -7.51 9.88
N LEU A 80 -6.32 -7.64 8.72
CA LEU A 80 -7.78 -7.65 8.59
C LEU A 80 -8.31 -9.03 8.20
#